data_AF-A0A6G1RHI6-F1
#
_entry.id   AF-A0A6G1RHI6-F1
#
_cell.length_a   1.000
_cell.length_b   1.000
_cell.length_c   1.000
_cell.angle_alpha   90.00
_cell.angle_beta   90.00
_cell.angle_gamma   90.00
#
_symmetry.space_group_name_H-M   'P 1'
#
loop_
_entity.id
_entity.type
_entity.pdbx_description
1 polymer ?
#
loop_
_entity_poly.entity_id
_entity_poly.type
_entity_poly.pdbx_seq_one_letter_code
_entity_poly.pdbx_strand_id
1 'polypeptide(L)'
;YLFFALILLKKTFMYFLLVVGIKIDATSWMENFTKTTIKSLCNSEICGCERNSMHVDCVILDDGGFLLMSNRDEYTQQIGRFFGEIDPGLMRNLINMSLYAFNKS
;
A
#
# COMPACT_ATOMS: atom_id res chain seq x y z
N TYR A 1 7.62 3.88 3.57
CA TYR A 1 7.86 2.67 2.74
C TYR A 1 8.95 2.98 1.71
N LEU A 2 9.80 2.02 1.36
CA LEU A 2 10.97 2.26 0.50
C LEU A 2 10.75 1.57 -0.85
N PHE A 3 10.62 2.36 -1.91
CA PHE A 3 10.46 1.84 -3.26
C PHE A 3 11.83 1.72 -3.91
N PHE A 4 12.15 0.53 -4.41
CA PHE A 4 13.40 0.27 -5.10
C PHE A 4 13.16 0.05 -6.59
N ALA A 5 14.04 0.61 -7.42
CA ALA A 5 14.08 0.37 -8.85
C ALA A 5 15.45 -0.19 -9.22
N LEU A 6 15.46 -1.22 -10.07
CA LEU A 6 16.66 -1.76 -10.68
C LEU A 6 16.96 -0.97 -11.96
N ILE A 7 18.13 -0.35 -12.03
CA ILE A 7 18.58 0.41 -13.20
C ILE A 7 19.78 -0.29 -13.81
N LEU A 8 19.66 -0.59 -15.11
CA LEU A 8 20.74 -1.12 -15.93
C LEU A 8 21.46 0.04 -16.61
N LEU A 9 22.69 0.32 -16.20
CA LEU A 9 23.54 1.32 -16.85
C LEU A 9 24.57 0.64 -17.73
N LYS A 10 24.66 1.08 -18.99
CA LYS A 10 25.73 0.67 -19.90
C LYS A 10 26.81 1.74 -19.95
N LYS A 11 28.05 1.36 -19.61
CA LYS A 11 29.22 2.23 -19.81
C LYS A 11 30.23 1.49 -20.69
N THR A 12 30.42 2.01 -21.90
CA THR A 12 31.26 1.43 -22.95
C THR A 12 30.90 -0.03 -23.25
N PHE A 13 31.64 -0.99 -22.69
CA PHE A 13 31.45 -2.44 -22.86
C PHE A 13 30.94 -3.16 -21.59
N MET A 14 30.65 -2.43 -20.51
CA MET A 14 30.25 -3.00 -19.23
C MET A 14 28.81 -2.61 -18.86
N TYR A 15 28.06 -3.54 -18.29
CA TYR A 15 26.75 -3.31 -17.69
C TYR A 15 26.88 -3.25 -16.16
N PHE A 16 26.20 -2.29 -15.55
CA PHE A 16 26.09 -2.15 -14.10
C PHE A 16 24.63 -2.29 -13.70
N LEU A 17 24.39 -3.18 -12.73
CA LEU A 17 23.13 -3.25 -12.02
C LEU A 17 23.23 -2.36 -10.79
N LEU A 18 22.37 -1.35 -10.72
CA LEU A 18 22.23 -0.50 -9.56
C LEU A 18 20.82 -0.59 -9.03
N VAL A 19 20.70 -0.60 -7.71
CA VAL A 19 19.41 -0.47 -7.02
C VAL A 19 19.32 0.96 -6.49
N VAL A 20 18.33 1.70 -6.98
CA VAL A 20 18.04 3.07 -6.51
C VAL A 20 16.76 3.03 -5.70
N GLY A 21 16.72 3.75 -4.58
CA GLY A 21 15.56 3.78 -3.68
C GLY A 21 15.01 5.19 -3.47
N ILE A 22 13.69 5.32 -3.35
CA ILE A 22 13.01 6.53 -2.88
C ILE A 22 12.23 6.20 -1.61
N LYS A 23 12.46 7.00 -0.56
CA LYS A 23 11.66 6.95 0.67
C LYS A 23 10.53 7.96 0.56
N ILE A 24 9.29 7.47 0.59
CA ILE A 24 8.10 8.32 0.59
C ILE A 24 7.74 8.68 2.04
N ASP A 25 7.38 9.94 2.26
CA ASP A 25 6.74 10.39 3.50
C ASP A 25 5.31 9.87 3.56
N ALA A 26 5.07 8.93 4.49
CA ALA A 26 3.78 8.28 4.63
C ALA A 26 2.68 9.28 5.00
N THR A 27 2.95 10.25 5.87
CA THR A 27 1.94 11.19 6.36
C THR A 27 1.45 12.09 5.24
N SER A 28 2.38 12.69 4.49
CA SER A 28 2.02 13.56 3.37
C SER A 28 1.31 12.78 2.25
N TRP A 29 1.72 11.54 1.99
CA TRP A 29 1.06 10.69 1.01
C TRP A 29 -0.39 10.35 1.42
N MET A 30 -0.61 9.97 2.68
CA MET A 30 -1.95 9.66 3.20
C MET A 30 -2.90 10.85 3.12
N GLU A 31 -2.42 12.06 3.46
CA GLU A 31 -3.22 13.28 3.37
C GLU A 31 -3.63 13.58 1.93
N ASN A 32 -2.69 13.48 0.99
CA ASN A 32 -2.96 13.70 -0.44
C ASN A 32 -3.92 12.63 -1.01
N PHE A 33 -3.75 11.38 -0.62
CA PHE A 33 -4.61 10.28 -1.05
C PHE A 33 -6.05 10.50 -0.56
N THR A 34 -6.22 10.72 0.75
CA THR A 34 -7.52 10.92 1.39
C THR A 34 -8.26 12.11 0.78
N LYS A 35 -7.55 13.22 0.55
CA LYS A 35 -8.11 14.41 -0.11
C LYS A 35 -8.58 14.13 -1.54
N THR A 36 -7.86 13.29 -2.28
CA THR A 36 -8.23 12.91 -3.65
C THR A 36 -9.46 12.00 -3.66
N THR A 37 -9.57 11.05 -2.74
CA THR A 37 -10.72 10.14 -2.62
C THR A 37 -12.01 10.82 -2.14
N ILE A 38 -11.94 12.05 -1.63
CA ILE A 38 -13.10 12.79 -1.09
C ILE A 38 -13.62 13.87 -2.07
N LYS A 39 -12.78 14.40 -2.98
CA LYS A 39 -13.11 15.65 -3.68
C LYS A 39 -13.99 15.46 -4.95
N SER A 40 -15.25 15.86 -4.79
CA SER A 40 -16.20 16.51 -5.73
C SER A 40 -16.60 15.91 -7.08
N LEU A 41 -16.23 14.68 -7.45
CA LEU A 41 -16.85 13.96 -8.58
C LEU A 41 -16.66 12.44 -8.40
N CYS A 42 -17.12 11.94 -7.26
CA CYS A 42 -16.90 10.56 -6.86
C CYS A 42 -17.87 9.61 -7.58
N ASN A 43 -17.64 9.38 -8.87
CA ASN A 43 -18.29 8.37 -9.72
C ASN A 43 -17.42 7.10 -9.88
N SER A 44 -16.32 6.99 -9.14
CA SER A 44 -15.38 5.87 -9.16
C SER A 44 -15.64 4.90 -8.00
N GLU A 45 -15.10 3.69 -8.08
CA GLU A 45 -15.25 2.64 -7.06
C GLU A 45 -14.54 2.97 -5.74
N ILE A 46 -13.65 3.97 -5.73
CA ILE A 46 -12.78 4.34 -4.59
C ILE A 46 -13.31 5.63 -3.94
N CYS A 47 -14.54 5.57 -3.44
CA CYS A 47 -15.22 6.70 -2.81
C CYS A 47 -15.60 6.36 -1.37
N GLY A 48 -15.60 7.36 -0.49
CA GLY A 48 -15.99 7.21 0.92
C GLY A 48 -14.85 6.91 1.90
N CYS A 49 -13.59 6.88 1.43
CA CYS A 49 -12.39 6.71 2.26
C CYS A 49 -12.03 7.96 3.07
N GLU A 50 -13.01 8.54 3.77
CA GLU A 50 -12.78 9.66 4.67
C GLU A 50 -11.87 9.24 5.83
N ARG A 51 -11.03 10.17 6.29
CA ARG A 51 -10.17 9.95 7.45
C ARG A 51 -11.05 9.60 8.64
N ASN A 52 -10.78 8.45 9.27
CA ASN A 52 -11.57 7.91 10.36
C ASN A 52 -13.07 7.78 10.06
N SER A 53 -13.43 7.46 8.81
CA SER A 53 -14.80 7.11 8.44
C SER A 53 -15.34 6.00 9.35
N MET A 54 -16.58 6.13 9.83
CA MET A 54 -17.23 5.10 10.64
C MET A 54 -17.82 3.96 9.82
N HIS A 55 -17.93 4.14 8.50
CA HIS A 55 -18.67 3.24 7.63
C HIS A 55 -17.77 2.34 6.79
N VAL A 56 -16.57 2.83 6.42
CA VAL A 56 -15.65 2.10 5.55
C VAL A 56 -14.20 2.28 5.99
N ASP A 57 -13.47 1.17 6.01
CA ASP A 57 -12.04 1.13 6.28
C ASP A 57 -11.31 0.91 4.96
N CYS A 58 -10.46 1.87 4.58
CA CYS A 58 -9.69 1.84 3.36
C CYS A 58 -8.22 1.61 3.69
N VAL A 59 -7.64 0.62 3.03
CA VAL A 59 -6.24 0.23 3.18
C VAL A 59 -5.59 0.04 1.83
N ILE A 60 -4.31 0.36 1.73
CA ILE A 60 -3.47 0.00 0.58
C ILE A 60 -2.47 -1.02 1.07
N LEU A 61 -2.42 -2.17 0.40
CA LEU A 61 -1.49 -3.26 0.68
C LEU A 61 -0.50 -3.39 -0.48
N ASP A 62 0.73 -3.81 -0.20
CA ASP A 62 1.64 -4.28 -1.24
C ASP A 62 1.29 -5.72 -1.68
N ASP A 63 2.03 -6.25 -2.65
CA ASP A 63 1.91 -7.63 -3.16
C ASP A 63 2.27 -8.69 -2.11
N GLY A 64 3.05 -8.34 -1.08
CA GLY A 64 3.34 -9.17 0.08
C GLY A 64 2.26 -9.15 1.17
N GLY A 65 1.25 -8.29 1.03
CA GLY A 65 0.18 -8.13 2.02
C GLY A 65 0.58 -7.28 3.22
N PHE A 66 1.61 -6.43 3.10
CA PHE A 66 1.98 -5.46 4.12
C PHE A 66 1.22 -4.14 3.95
N LEU A 67 0.89 -3.52 5.08
CA LEU A 67 0.13 -2.27 5.11
C LEU A 67 0.98 -1.08 4.64
N LEU A 68 0.57 -0.41 3.58
CA LEU A 68 1.20 0.81 3.07
C LEU A 68 0.51 2.08 3.55
N MET A 69 -0.83 2.07 3.59
CA MET A 69 -1.68 3.21 3.94
C MET A 69 -3.00 2.75 4.55
N SER A 70 -3.55 3.55 5.46
CA SER A 70 -4.93 3.40 5.92
C SER A 70 -5.60 4.77 6.12
N ASN A 71 -6.93 4.81 5.98
CA ASN A 71 -7.73 5.96 6.41
C ASN A 71 -7.98 5.99 7.94
N ARG A 72 -7.67 4.92 8.68
CA ARG A 72 -7.81 4.83 10.15
C ARG A 72 -6.51 5.17 10.84
N ASP A 73 -6.55 6.13 11.75
CA ASP A 73 -5.38 6.54 12.53
C ASP A 73 -4.73 5.38 13.29
N GLU A 74 -5.52 4.44 13.80
CA GLU A 74 -5.05 3.26 14.53
C GLU A 74 -4.22 2.30 13.66
N TYR A 75 -4.54 2.20 12.36
CA TYR A 75 -3.78 1.41 11.40
C TYR A 75 -2.58 2.19 10.83
N THR A 76 -2.62 3.53 10.80
CA THR A 76 -1.47 4.32 10.33
C THR A 76 -0.20 4.10 11.16
N GLN A 77 -0.33 3.79 12.45
CA GLN A 77 0.80 3.45 13.32
C GLN A 77 1.40 2.06 13.03
N GLN A 78 0.72 1.26 12.20
CA GLN A 78 1.09 -0.12 11.86
C GLN A 78 1.59 -0.26 10.41
N ILE A 79 1.90 0.86 9.73
CA ILE A 79 2.46 0.85 8.38
C ILE A 79 3.74 0.00 8.34
N GLY A 80 3.84 -0.88 7.34
CA GLY A 80 4.93 -1.84 7.16
C GLY A 80 4.76 -3.15 7.92
N ARG A 81 3.67 -3.33 8.68
CA ARG A 81 3.33 -4.60 9.31
C ARG A 81 2.52 -5.48 8.36
N PHE A 82 2.70 -6.80 8.47
CA PHE A 82 1.92 -7.76 7.70
C PHE A 82 0.44 -7.67 8.08
N PHE A 83 -0.42 -7.46 7.09
CA PHE A 83 -1.83 -7.14 7.33
C PHE A 83 -2.61 -8.31 7.92
N GLY A 84 -2.19 -9.56 7.67
CA GLY A 84 -2.77 -10.73 8.33
C GLY A 84 -2.59 -10.77 9.85
N GLU A 85 -1.67 -9.98 10.42
CA GLU A 85 -1.58 -9.78 11.87
C GLU A 85 -2.48 -8.66 12.40
N ILE A 86 -2.85 -7.70 11.54
CA ILE A 86 -3.71 -6.56 11.87
C ILE A 86 -5.17 -7.00 11.76
N ASP A 87 -5.55 -7.55 10.60
CA ASP A 87 -6.87 -8.11 10.33
C ASP A 87 -6.72 -9.49 9.64
N PRO A 88 -6.67 -10.58 10.42
CA PRO A 88 -6.58 -11.93 9.87
C PRO A 88 -7.85 -12.35 9.13
N GLY A 89 -9.02 -11.76 9.45
CA GLY A 89 -10.29 -12.09 8.82
C GLY A 89 -10.32 -11.61 7.38
N LEU A 90 -9.99 -10.34 7.17
CA LEU A 90 -9.92 -9.75 5.83
C LEU A 90 -8.82 -10.42 4.99
N MET A 91 -7.63 -10.67 5.55
CA MET A 91 -6.56 -11.35 4.81
C MET A 91 -6.96 -12.77 4.37
N ARG A 92 -7.68 -13.54 5.20
CA ARG A 92 -8.22 -14.86 4.78
C ARG A 92 -9.21 -14.73 3.63
N ASN A 93 -10.07 -13.72 3.65
CA ASN A 93 -11.02 -13.49 2.56
C ASN A 93 -10.29 -13.16 1.25
N LEU A 94 -9.26 -12.32 1.31
CA LEU A 94 -8.43 -11.99 0.15
C LEU A 94 -7.72 -13.22 -0.44
N ILE A 95 -7.24 -14.13 0.41
CA ILE A 95 -6.68 -15.42 -0.01
C ILE A 95 -7.76 -16.30 -0.65
N ASN A 96 -8.95 -16.39 -0.05
CA ASN A 96 -10.06 -17.19 -0.59
C ASN A 96 -10.55 -16.68 -1.95
N MET A 97 -10.48 -15.36 -2.17
CA MET A 97 -10.76 -14.74 -3.47
C MET A 97 -9.63 -14.92 -4.48
N SER A 98 -8.54 -15.62 -4.12
CA SER A 98 -7.34 -15.79 -4.93
C SER A 98 -6.65 -14.47 -5.32
N LEU A 99 -6.85 -13.39 -4.56
CA LEU A 99 -6.13 -12.12 -4.73
C LEU A 99 -4.72 -12.19 -4.16
N TYR A 100 -4.54 -12.93 -3.06
CA TYR A 100 -3.24 -13.27 -2.50
C TYR A 100 -3.04 -14.78 -2.49
N ALA A 101 -1.79 -15.20 -2.66
CA ALA A 101 -1.38 -16.58 -2.53
C ALA A 101 -0.37 -16.71 -1.40
N PHE A 102 -0.61 -17.66 -0.50
CA PHE A 102 0.35 -18.00 0.54
C PHE A 102 0.91 -19.39 0.23
N ASN A 103 2.12 -19.43 -0.32
CA ASN A 103 2.89 -20.67 -0.40
C ASN A 103 3.67 -20.82 0.90
N LYS A 104 3.29 -21.80 1.71
CA LYS A 104 4.07 -22.18 2.88
C LYS A 104 5.30 -22.95 2.38
N SER A 105 6.45 -22.29 2.38
CA SER A 105 7.76 -22.90 2.11
C SER A 105 8.15 -23.89 3.20
#